data_AF-A0A4Z2IMV1-F1
#
_entry.id   AF-A0A4Z2IMV1-F1
#
_cell.length_a   1.000
_cell.length_b   1.000
_cell.length_c   1.000
_cell.angle_alpha   90.00
_cell.angle_beta   90.00
_cell.angle_gamma   90.00
#
_symmetry.space_group_name_H-M   'P 1'
#
loop_
_entity.id
_entity.type
_entity.pdbx_description
1 polymer ?
#
loop_
_entity_poly.entity_id
_entity_poly.type
_entity_poly.pdbx_seq_one_letter_code
_entity_poly.pdbx_strand_id
1 'polypeptide(L)'
;MRDRLEELHLRAQDFSEAHRETIKSSSVGGDNDDSVAGVHQTAVVFEEEPIIENFLYGVKHIRDDITVLESEVLKFGQQQKTLVATMRRFSVMKKESSITQGIKLKAESLHRRLGTLSKEVQKTEDQQGPSSVTARIERCQHAALHSKFQQLEVSGRNMTEDEVNEMVASGKWEVFNENLLNDAKITRSQLSEIEQRHKELLSLENNMNELRDLFMDIFMLVEEQGASIEHIQTNVENTQDYVAVSNEKFKTAARVDTLQAKLSQLTMQHV
;
A
#
# COMPACT_ATOMS: atom_id res chain seq x y z
N MET A 1 21.34 52.58 14.76
CA MET A 1 21.20 51.74 13.55
C MET A 1 20.87 52.61 12.34
N ARG A 2 21.83 53.45 11.91
CA ARG A 2 21.70 54.34 10.75
C ARG A 2 22.90 54.23 9.77
N ASP A 3 23.87 53.37 10.06
CA ASP A 3 25.18 53.40 9.38
C ASP A 3 25.30 52.60 8.08
N ARG A 4 24.52 51.53 7.86
CA ARG A 4 24.78 50.63 6.72
C ARG A 4 24.42 51.22 5.35
N LEU A 5 23.46 52.15 5.30
CA LEU A 5 23.05 52.80 4.05
C LEU A 5 24.01 53.93 3.66
N GLU A 6 24.53 54.66 4.65
CA GLU A 6 25.58 55.66 4.45
C GLU A 6 26.90 54.99 4.06
N GLU A 7 27.24 53.83 4.62
CA GLU A 7 28.41 53.04 4.24
C GLU A 7 28.36 52.58 2.77
N LEU A 8 27.17 52.19 2.29
CA LEU A 8 26.96 51.83 0.88
C LEU A 8 27.05 53.03 -0.06
N HIS A 9 26.55 54.19 0.35
CA HIS A 9 26.67 55.43 -0.42
C HIS A 9 28.11 55.92 -0.52
N LEU A 10 28.85 55.92 0.61
CA LEU A 10 30.28 56.26 0.59
C LEU A 10 31.07 55.30 -0.28
N ARG A 11 30.82 53.99 -0.16
CA ARG A 11 31.50 52.99 -0.97
C ARG A 11 31.19 53.12 -2.46
N ALA A 12 29.97 53.48 -2.83
CA ALA A 12 29.60 53.77 -4.21
C ALA A 12 30.28 55.04 -4.75
N GLN A 13 30.46 56.06 -3.89
CA GLN A 13 31.16 57.29 -4.23
C GLN A 13 32.68 57.06 -4.39
N ASP A 14 33.29 56.24 -3.52
CA ASP A 14 34.70 55.82 -3.64
C ASP A 14 34.95 55.03 -4.95
N PHE A 15 34.01 54.18 -5.35
CA PHE A 15 34.08 53.48 -6.65
C PHE A 15 33.97 54.45 -7.84
N SER A 16 33.15 55.49 -7.73
CA SER A 16 33.03 56.54 -8.75
C SER A 16 34.29 57.39 -8.86
N GLU A 17 34.93 57.73 -7.74
CA GLU A 17 36.17 58.52 -7.72
C GLU A 17 37.37 57.70 -8.20
N ALA A 18 37.47 56.41 -7.83
CA ALA A 18 38.48 55.49 -8.35
C ALA A 18 38.40 55.30 -9.87
N HIS A 19 37.17 55.29 -10.43
CA HIS A 19 36.97 55.29 -11.89
C HIS A 19 37.42 56.60 -12.54
N ARG A 20 37.19 57.74 -11.87
CA ARG A 20 37.59 59.06 -12.37
C ARG A 20 39.12 59.26 -12.37
N GLU A 21 39.83 58.68 -11.40
CA GLU A 21 41.30 58.68 -11.39
C GLU A 21 41.90 57.71 -12.42
N THR A 22 41.30 56.52 -12.59
CA THR A 22 41.73 55.54 -13.60
C THR A 22 41.59 56.07 -15.04
N ILE A 23 40.52 56.85 -15.31
CA ILE A 23 40.30 57.50 -16.61
C ILE A 23 41.27 58.68 -16.82
N LYS A 24 41.76 59.33 -15.75
CA LYS A 24 42.70 60.45 -15.85
C LYS A 24 44.15 60.00 -16.04
N SER A 25 44.51 58.79 -15.55
CA SER A 25 45.83 58.18 -15.77
C SER A 25 46.02 57.51 -17.14
N SER A 26 44.96 57.27 -17.91
CA SER A 26 45.05 56.62 -19.23
C SER A 26 45.20 57.59 -20.41
N SER A 27 45.29 58.91 -20.18
CA SER A 27 45.41 59.93 -21.25
C SER A 27 46.83 60.46 -21.48
N VAL A 28 47.88 59.67 -21.23
CA VAL A 28 49.24 60.01 -21.67
C VAL A 28 49.91 58.83 -22.37
N GLY A 29 49.83 58.86 -23.70
CA GLY A 29 50.87 58.42 -24.63
C GLY A 29 51.12 56.92 -24.80
N GLY A 30 50.86 56.41 -26.01
CA GLY A 30 51.51 55.22 -26.54
C GLY A 30 50.58 54.32 -27.33
N ASP A 31 50.80 54.25 -28.64
CA ASP A 31 50.28 53.21 -29.53
C ASP A 31 50.44 51.82 -28.91
N ASN A 32 49.36 51.03 -28.84
CA ASN A 32 49.36 49.62 -29.23
C ASN A 32 47.95 49.00 -29.14
N ASP A 33 47.71 48.17 -30.14
CA ASP A 33 46.61 47.26 -30.41
C ASP A 33 46.17 46.43 -29.19
N ASP A 34 44.93 46.62 -28.71
CA ASP A 34 44.09 45.53 -28.18
C ASP A 34 42.61 45.97 -28.09
N SER A 35 41.71 45.16 -28.65
CA SER A 35 40.28 45.46 -28.77
C SER A 35 39.55 45.19 -27.46
N VAL A 36 39.58 46.14 -26.52
CA VAL A 36 38.79 46.09 -25.28
C VAL A 36 37.34 46.48 -25.59
N ALA A 37 36.46 45.48 -25.61
CA ALA A 37 35.02 45.65 -25.74
C ALA A 37 34.47 46.54 -24.61
N GLY A 38 34.14 47.79 -24.95
CA GLY A 38 33.45 48.72 -24.06
C GLY A 38 32.09 48.14 -23.65
N VAL A 39 31.85 48.03 -22.35
CA VAL A 39 30.54 47.73 -21.78
C VAL A 39 29.64 48.94 -22.03
N HIS A 40 28.90 48.93 -23.13
CA HIS A 40 27.80 49.86 -23.36
C HIS A 40 26.73 49.58 -22.30
N GLN A 41 26.49 50.53 -21.39
CA GLN A 41 25.26 50.56 -20.60
C GLN A 41 24.10 50.82 -21.56
N THR A 42 23.43 49.74 -21.96
CA THR A 42 22.16 49.80 -22.68
C THR A 42 21.08 50.20 -21.68
N ALA A 43 20.47 51.37 -21.88
CA ALA A 43 19.31 51.79 -21.12
C ALA A 43 18.19 50.74 -21.26
N VAL A 44 17.68 50.25 -20.13
CA VAL A 44 16.51 49.36 -20.09
C VAL A 44 15.29 50.23 -20.43
N VAL A 45 14.98 50.31 -21.71
CA VAL A 45 13.71 50.84 -22.20
C VAL A 45 12.65 49.78 -21.85
N PHE A 46 11.76 50.09 -20.91
CA PHE A 46 10.54 49.31 -20.72
C PHE A 46 9.62 49.60 -21.90
N GLU A 47 9.82 48.87 -23.00
CA GLU A 47 8.79 48.76 -24.03
C GLU A 47 7.58 48.04 -23.41
N GLU A 48 6.36 48.54 -23.67
CA GLU A 48 5.14 47.82 -23.29
C GLU A 48 5.21 46.41 -23.88
N GLU A 49 5.34 45.42 -23.00
CA GLU A 49 5.45 44.01 -23.36
C GLU A 49 4.27 43.59 -24.25
N PRO A 50 4.52 42.69 -25.23
CA PRO A 50 3.47 42.24 -26.13
C PRO A 50 2.36 41.52 -25.36
N ILE A 51 1.15 41.62 -25.89
CA ILE A 51 -0.16 41.21 -25.35
C ILE A 51 -0.17 39.76 -24.83
N ILE A 52 0.32 39.53 -23.60
CA ILE A 52 0.28 38.21 -22.93
C ILE A 52 -1.05 37.97 -22.22
N GLU A 53 -1.88 39.00 -22.06
CA GLU A 53 -3.11 38.94 -21.26
C GLU A 53 -4.13 37.94 -21.82
N ASN A 54 -4.24 37.86 -23.15
CA ASN A 54 -5.10 36.88 -23.82
C ASN A 54 -4.63 35.44 -23.56
N PHE A 55 -3.32 35.21 -23.61
CA PHE A 55 -2.71 33.91 -23.29
C PHE A 55 -2.96 33.53 -21.83
N LEU A 56 -2.72 34.45 -20.90
CA LEU A 56 -2.93 34.23 -19.46
C LEU A 56 -4.41 33.97 -19.13
N TYR A 57 -5.33 34.64 -19.82
CA TYR A 57 -6.76 34.36 -19.70
C TYR A 57 -7.10 32.94 -20.17
N GLY A 58 -6.55 32.51 -21.31
CA GLY A 58 -6.69 31.15 -21.82
C GLY A 58 -6.14 30.10 -20.86
N VAL A 59 -4.92 30.31 -20.33
CA VAL A 59 -4.27 29.47 -19.32
C VAL A 59 -5.12 29.35 -18.05
N LYS A 60 -5.67 30.46 -17.56
CA LYS A 60 -6.53 30.46 -16.38
C LYS A 60 -7.77 29.59 -16.59
N HIS A 61 -8.43 29.73 -17.73
CA HIS A 61 -9.62 28.94 -18.01
C HIS A 61 -9.30 27.45 -18.16
N ILE A 62 -8.16 27.07 -18.76
CA ILE A 62 -7.72 25.67 -18.80
C ILE A 62 -7.46 25.15 -17.39
N ARG A 63 -6.84 25.96 -16.53
CA ARG A 63 -6.59 25.61 -15.12
C ARG A 63 -7.89 25.35 -14.36
N ASP A 64 -8.89 26.21 -14.54
CA ASP A 64 -10.19 26.08 -13.89
C ASP A 64 -10.90 24.81 -14.37
N ASP A 65 -10.88 24.51 -15.67
CA ASP A 65 -11.45 23.27 -16.20
C ASP A 65 -10.73 22.02 -15.71
N ILE A 66 -9.40 22.05 -15.56
CA ILE A 66 -8.62 20.97 -14.95
C ILE A 66 -9.09 20.75 -13.50
N THR A 67 -9.32 21.80 -12.71
CA THR A 67 -9.84 21.64 -11.33
C THR A 67 -11.25 21.07 -11.28
N VAL A 68 -12.09 21.42 -12.26
CA VAL A 68 -13.43 20.86 -12.37
C VAL A 68 -13.35 19.38 -12.74
N LEU A 69 -12.52 19.01 -13.72
CA LEU A 69 -12.28 17.62 -14.11
C LEU A 69 -11.77 16.79 -12.91
N GLU A 70 -10.83 17.33 -12.15
CA GLU A 70 -10.32 16.73 -10.90
C GLU A 70 -11.45 16.41 -9.91
N SER A 71 -12.36 17.37 -9.68
CA SER A 71 -13.50 17.16 -8.79
C SER A 71 -14.47 16.07 -9.29
N GLU A 72 -14.67 15.96 -10.61
CA GLU A 72 -15.53 14.96 -11.21
C GLU A 72 -14.91 13.56 -11.15
N VAL A 73 -13.61 13.44 -11.39
CA VAL A 73 -12.84 12.19 -11.26
C VAL A 73 -12.87 11.70 -9.81
N LEU A 74 -12.66 12.58 -8.83
CA LEU A 74 -12.76 12.24 -7.41
C LEU A 74 -14.16 11.75 -7.04
N LYS A 75 -15.21 12.43 -7.53
CA LYS A 75 -16.60 12.04 -7.30
C LYS A 75 -16.93 10.69 -7.94
N PHE A 76 -16.44 10.44 -9.15
CA PHE A 76 -16.59 9.15 -9.82
C PHE A 76 -15.92 8.02 -9.04
N GLY A 77 -14.66 8.21 -8.61
CA GLY A 77 -13.95 7.23 -7.78
C GLY A 77 -14.67 6.93 -6.47
N GLN A 78 -15.24 7.95 -5.81
CA GLN A 78 -16.04 7.75 -4.59
C GLN A 78 -17.35 6.98 -4.86
N GLN A 79 -18.04 7.27 -5.97
CA GLN A 79 -19.22 6.51 -6.37
C GLN A 79 -18.88 5.06 -6.68
N GLN A 80 -17.75 4.81 -7.34
CA GLN A 80 -17.28 3.46 -7.66
C GLN A 80 -16.93 2.68 -6.38
N LYS A 81 -16.18 3.28 -5.44
CA LYS A 81 -15.92 2.71 -4.10
C LYS A 81 -17.21 2.39 -3.35
N THR A 82 -18.18 3.31 -3.38
CA THR A 82 -19.48 3.13 -2.72
C THR A 82 -20.30 2.02 -3.37
N LEU A 83 -20.33 1.95 -4.70
CA LEU A 83 -21.03 0.89 -5.44
C LEU A 83 -20.43 -0.50 -5.17
N VAL A 84 -19.10 -0.58 -5.16
CA VAL A 84 -18.37 -1.80 -4.78
C VAL A 84 -18.70 -2.20 -3.34
N ALA A 85 -18.63 -1.25 -2.40
CA ALA A 85 -18.90 -1.51 -0.98
C ALA A 85 -20.36 -1.89 -0.71
N THR A 86 -21.32 -1.26 -1.40
CA THR A 86 -22.76 -1.51 -1.21
C THR A 86 -23.27 -2.70 -2.03
N MET A 87 -22.43 -3.33 -2.86
CA MET A 87 -22.74 -4.50 -3.69
C MET A 87 -24.06 -4.39 -4.47
N ARG A 88 -24.49 -3.17 -4.84
CA ARG A 88 -25.74 -2.99 -5.59
C ARG A 88 -25.53 -3.39 -7.05
N ARG A 89 -26.46 -4.22 -7.56
CA ARG A 89 -26.45 -4.91 -8.86
C ARG A 89 -25.69 -4.17 -9.97
N PHE A 90 -24.69 -4.88 -10.52
CA PHE A 90 -23.89 -4.60 -11.72
C PHE A 90 -24.63 -3.98 -12.93
N SER A 91 -25.96 -4.11 -13.01
CA SER A 91 -26.80 -3.51 -14.06
C SER A 91 -26.72 -1.97 -14.12
N VAL A 92 -26.32 -1.30 -13.05
CA VAL A 92 -26.15 0.17 -13.03
C VAL A 92 -24.83 0.61 -13.67
N MET A 93 -23.79 -0.25 -13.68
CA MET A 93 -22.49 0.07 -14.28
C MET A 93 -22.48 0.00 -15.80
N LYS A 94 -23.35 -0.82 -16.40
CA LYS A 94 -23.39 -1.01 -17.86
C LYS A 94 -24.08 0.15 -18.60
N LYS A 95 -24.87 0.96 -17.90
CA LYS A 95 -25.40 2.21 -18.45
C LYS A 95 -24.35 3.28 -18.19
N GLU A 96 -23.72 3.82 -19.24
CA GLU A 96 -22.75 4.91 -19.12
C GLU A 96 -23.29 5.95 -18.14
N SER A 97 -22.58 6.14 -17.02
CA SER A 97 -22.95 7.16 -16.05
C SER A 97 -22.79 8.51 -16.74
N SER A 98 -23.75 9.43 -16.53
CA SER A 98 -23.65 10.80 -17.03
C SER A 98 -22.35 11.48 -16.58
N ILE A 99 -21.77 11.01 -15.47
CA ILE A 99 -20.47 11.47 -14.94
C ILE A 99 -19.31 10.95 -15.79
N THR A 100 -19.32 9.67 -16.20
CA THR A 100 -18.29 9.10 -17.07
C THR A 100 -18.27 9.79 -18.43
N GLN A 101 -19.45 10.04 -19.01
CA GLN A 101 -19.57 10.79 -20.26
C GLN A 101 -19.11 12.25 -20.10
N GLY A 102 -19.45 12.89 -18.97
CA GLY A 102 -19.00 14.25 -18.65
C GLY A 102 -17.48 14.38 -18.54
N ILE A 103 -16.85 13.48 -17.78
CA ILE A 103 -15.38 13.40 -17.63
C ILE A 103 -14.71 13.25 -19.00
N LYS A 104 -15.20 12.32 -19.83
CA LYS A 104 -14.67 12.08 -21.18
C LYS A 104 -14.73 13.34 -22.06
N LEU A 105 -15.91 13.97 -22.16
CA LEU A 105 -16.07 15.16 -23.00
C LEU A 105 -15.20 16.33 -22.52
N LYS A 106 -15.02 16.48 -21.20
CA LYS A 106 -14.15 17.52 -20.62
C LYS A 106 -12.68 17.23 -20.86
N ALA A 107 -12.24 15.99 -20.68
CA ALA A 107 -10.86 15.57 -20.97
C ALA A 107 -10.51 15.81 -22.44
N GLU A 108 -11.39 15.41 -23.38
CA GLU A 108 -11.20 15.67 -24.81
C GLU A 108 -11.14 17.17 -25.15
N SER A 109 -11.98 17.98 -24.51
CA SER A 109 -11.97 19.44 -24.68
C SER A 109 -10.69 20.08 -24.15
N LEU A 110 -10.24 19.68 -22.96
CA LEU A 110 -9.00 20.14 -22.34
C LEU A 110 -7.79 19.77 -23.19
N HIS A 111 -7.72 18.53 -23.66
CA HIS A 111 -6.63 18.05 -24.52
C HIS A 111 -6.54 18.88 -25.82
N ARG A 112 -7.67 19.15 -26.49
CA ARG A 112 -7.70 20.02 -27.67
C ARG A 112 -7.20 21.43 -27.37
N ARG A 113 -7.60 22.01 -26.23
CA ARG A 113 -7.20 23.37 -25.83
C ARG A 113 -5.73 23.47 -25.45
N LEU A 114 -5.19 22.47 -24.74
CA LEU A 114 -3.76 22.32 -24.50
C LEU A 114 -2.99 22.20 -25.82
N GLY A 115 -3.49 21.42 -26.78
CA GLY A 115 -2.90 21.34 -28.12
C GLY A 115 -2.91 22.68 -28.89
N THR A 116 -3.97 23.48 -28.77
CA THR A 116 -3.99 24.85 -29.32
C THR A 116 -2.97 25.75 -28.62
N LEU A 117 -2.92 25.71 -27.28
CA LEU A 117 -1.97 26.49 -26.49
C LEU A 117 -0.52 26.14 -26.85
N SER A 118 -0.22 24.86 -27.05
CA SER A 118 1.10 24.40 -27.50
C SER A 118 1.49 24.99 -28.85
N LYS A 119 0.54 25.11 -29.80
CA LYS A 119 0.80 25.72 -31.11
C LYS A 119 1.02 27.23 -31.00
N GLU A 120 0.32 27.90 -30.09
CA GLU A 120 0.54 29.33 -29.80
C GLU A 120 1.93 29.55 -29.21
N VAL A 121 2.34 28.74 -28.22
CA VAL A 121 3.68 28.78 -27.62
C VAL A 121 4.77 28.59 -28.68
N GLN A 122 4.63 27.59 -29.57
CA GLN A 122 5.60 27.34 -30.64
C GLN A 122 5.70 28.52 -31.60
N LYS A 123 4.57 29.12 -31.98
CA LYS A 123 4.54 30.30 -32.85
C LYS A 123 5.23 31.50 -32.21
N THR A 124 5.05 31.72 -30.91
CA THR A 124 5.74 32.79 -30.17
C THR A 124 7.25 32.54 -30.10
N GLU A 125 7.66 31.29 -29.89
CA GLU A 125 9.08 30.89 -29.92
C GLU A 125 9.73 31.12 -31.28
N ASP A 126 9.05 30.76 -32.36
CA ASP A 126 9.54 30.96 -33.73
C ASP A 126 9.68 32.45 -34.08
N GLN A 127 8.84 33.32 -33.50
CA GLN A 127 8.82 34.76 -33.78
C GLN A 127 9.76 35.58 -32.91
N GLN A 128 9.83 35.30 -31.60
CA GLN A 128 10.58 36.09 -30.63
C GLN A 128 11.86 35.39 -30.13
N GLY A 129 12.07 34.15 -30.55
CA GLY A 129 13.17 33.31 -30.13
C GLY A 129 12.94 32.65 -28.75
N PRO A 130 13.64 31.55 -28.47
CA PRO A 130 13.44 30.75 -27.27
C PRO A 130 13.93 31.44 -25.98
N SER A 131 14.66 32.55 -26.08
CA SER A 131 15.17 33.29 -24.92
C SER A 131 14.29 34.49 -24.53
N SER A 132 13.22 34.77 -25.29
CA SER A 132 12.25 35.82 -24.96
C SER A 132 11.54 35.53 -23.64
N VAL A 133 11.25 36.58 -22.87
CA VAL A 133 10.51 36.49 -21.60
C VAL A 133 9.14 35.89 -21.83
N THR A 134 8.41 36.38 -22.84
CA THR A 134 7.08 35.88 -23.21
C THR A 134 7.13 34.39 -23.56
N ALA A 135 8.04 33.97 -24.44
CA ALA A 135 8.19 32.57 -24.84
C ALA A 135 8.54 31.63 -23.66
N ARG A 136 9.30 32.12 -22.66
CA ARG A 136 9.59 31.35 -21.44
C ARG A 136 8.38 31.23 -20.53
N ILE A 137 7.63 32.31 -20.34
CA ILE A 137 6.40 32.29 -19.52
C ILE A 137 5.39 31.33 -20.15
N GLU A 138 5.15 31.45 -21.46
CA GLU A 138 4.18 30.62 -22.17
C GLU A 138 4.53 29.13 -22.09
N ARG A 139 5.80 28.76 -22.34
CA ARG A 139 6.28 27.37 -22.17
C ARG A 139 6.09 26.84 -20.76
N CYS A 140 6.49 27.63 -19.76
CA CYS A 140 6.37 27.19 -18.36
C CYS A 140 4.90 26.97 -17.97
N GLN A 141 3.99 27.85 -18.40
CA GLN A 141 2.56 27.69 -18.15
C GLN A 141 1.99 26.46 -18.86
N HIS A 142 2.31 26.27 -20.15
CA HIS A 142 1.89 25.09 -20.90
C HIS A 142 2.39 23.80 -20.24
N ALA A 143 3.69 23.71 -19.91
CA ALA A 143 4.28 22.54 -19.26
C ALA A 143 3.63 22.24 -17.89
N ALA A 144 3.36 23.27 -17.08
CA ALA A 144 2.70 23.11 -15.79
C ALA A 144 1.25 22.61 -15.93
N LEU A 145 0.48 23.16 -16.87
CA LEU A 145 -0.88 22.70 -17.16
C LEU A 145 -0.90 21.29 -17.72
N HIS A 146 0.01 20.97 -18.63
CA HIS A 146 0.13 19.66 -19.25
C HIS A 146 0.47 18.59 -18.21
N SER A 147 1.45 18.86 -17.35
CA SER A 147 1.79 17.97 -16.24
C SER A 147 0.62 17.78 -15.27
N LYS A 148 -0.12 18.85 -14.93
CA LYS A 148 -1.30 18.75 -14.08
C LYS A 148 -2.42 17.92 -14.72
N PHE A 149 -2.66 18.10 -16.02
CA PHE A 149 -3.64 17.32 -16.77
C PHE A 149 -3.27 15.83 -16.80
N GLN A 150 -2.01 15.50 -17.09
CA GLN A 150 -1.51 14.13 -17.05
C GLN A 150 -1.67 13.51 -15.66
N GLN A 151 -1.40 14.25 -14.58
CA GLN A 151 -1.58 13.73 -13.21
C GLN A 151 -3.02 13.32 -12.90
N LEU A 152 -4.02 13.95 -13.53
CA LEU A 152 -5.42 13.55 -13.38
C LEU A 152 -5.76 12.29 -14.15
N GLU A 153 -5.17 12.10 -15.32
CA GLU A 153 -5.27 10.84 -16.08
C GLU A 153 -4.50 9.71 -15.38
N VAL A 154 -3.44 10.06 -14.64
CA VAL A 154 -2.54 9.15 -13.91
C VAL A 154 -3.02 8.85 -12.47
N SER A 155 -4.08 9.51 -11.97
CA SER A 155 -4.63 9.30 -10.61
C SER A 155 -5.45 7.99 -10.47
N GLY A 156 -4.85 6.90 -10.97
CA GLY A 156 -5.29 5.51 -10.93
C GLY A 156 -4.20 4.50 -11.36
N ARG A 157 -3.14 4.92 -12.06
CA ARG A 157 -1.91 4.13 -12.36
C ARG A 157 -0.84 5.01 -13.05
N ASN A 158 0.45 4.69 -12.86
CA ASN A 158 1.55 5.26 -13.66
C ASN A 158 1.41 4.79 -15.12
N MET A 159 0.85 5.63 -15.99
CA MET A 159 0.75 5.38 -17.43
C MET A 159 1.69 6.32 -18.18
N THR A 160 2.23 5.85 -19.31
CA THR A 160 3.13 6.63 -20.16
C THR A 160 2.34 7.56 -21.08
N GLU A 161 2.98 8.61 -21.58
CA GLU A 161 2.37 9.63 -22.46
C GLU A 161 1.70 9.01 -23.69
N ASP A 162 2.30 7.97 -24.27
CA ASP A 162 1.78 7.26 -25.43
C ASP A 162 0.50 6.46 -25.12
N GLU A 163 0.45 5.79 -23.96
CA GLU A 163 -0.72 5.01 -23.52
C GLU A 163 -1.92 5.93 -23.25
N VAL A 164 -1.68 7.10 -22.65
CA VAL A 164 -2.71 8.11 -22.42
C VAL A 164 -3.25 8.65 -23.74
N ASN A 165 -2.36 9.00 -24.68
CA ASN A 165 -2.77 9.49 -26.00
C ASN A 165 -3.59 8.43 -26.76
N GLU A 166 -3.20 7.16 -26.66
CA GLU A 166 -3.94 6.04 -27.27
C GLU A 166 -5.30 5.82 -26.61
N MET A 167 -5.41 5.95 -25.28
CA MET A 167 -6.68 5.82 -24.57
C MET A 167 -7.66 6.95 -24.91
N VAL A 168 -7.17 8.19 -25.02
CA VAL A 168 -7.98 9.34 -25.43
C VAL A 168 -8.41 9.20 -26.89
N ALA A 169 -7.50 8.77 -27.78
CA ALA A 169 -7.78 8.57 -29.21
C ALA A 169 -8.72 7.38 -29.48
N SER A 170 -8.56 6.27 -28.76
CA SER A 170 -9.39 5.08 -28.89
C SER A 170 -10.73 5.20 -28.16
N GLY A 171 -10.87 6.17 -27.27
CA GLY A 171 -12.07 6.40 -26.47
C GLY A 171 -12.39 5.29 -25.46
N LYS A 172 -11.46 4.36 -25.22
CA LYS A 172 -11.60 3.21 -24.31
C LYS A 172 -11.18 3.58 -22.88
N TRP A 173 -12.03 4.36 -22.22
CA TRP A 173 -11.87 4.71 -20.81
C TRP A 173 -12.19 3.53 -19.84
N GLU A 174 -12.64 2.38 -20.36
CA GLU A 174 -12.98 1.20 -19.54
C GLU A 174 -11.78 0.59 -18.79
N VAL A 175 -10.55 0.89 -19.23
CA VAL A 175 -9.30 0.43 -18.58
C VAL A 175 -9.19 0.92 -17.12
N PHE A 176 -9.78 2.09 -16.81
CA PHE A 176 -9.85 2.62 -15.45
C PHE A 176 -10.82 1.86 -14.55
N ASN A 177 -11.82 1.19 -15.13
CA ASN A 177 -12.85 0.46 -14.40
C ASN A 177 -12.42 -1.00 -14.11
N GLU A 178 -11.63 -1.60 -15.01
CA GLU A 178 -11.30 -3.03 -14.95
C GLU A 178 -10.45 -3.41 -13.72
N ASN A 179 -9.47 -2.59 -13.33
CA ASN A 179 -8.60 -2.89 -12.20
C ASN A 179 -9.35 -2.83 -10.86
N LEU A 180 -10.12 -1.77 -10.60
CA LEU A 180 -10.90 -1.67 -9.36
C LEU A 180 -11.99 -2.76 -9.29
N LEU A 181 -12.54 -3.16 -10.43
CA LEU A 181 -13.50 -4.27 -10.49
C LEU A 181 -12.84 -5.62 -10.17
N ASN A 182 -11.62 -5.84 -10.66
CA ASN A 182 -10.85 -7.04 -10.37
C ASN A 182 -10.45 -7.10 -8.89
N ASP A 183 -9.99 -5.99 -8.31
CA ASP A 183 -9.69 -5.91 -6.88
C ASP A 183 -10.92 -6.20 -6.01
N ALA A 184 -12.08 -5.66 -6.39
CA ALA A 184 -13.35 -5.93 -5.73
C ALA A 184 -13.76 -7.41 -5.81
N LYS A 185 -13.59 -8.05 -6.99
CA LYS A 185 -13.88 -9.49 -7.17
C LYS A 185 -12.93 -10.36 -6.35
N ILE A 186 -11.63 -10.05 -6.34
CA ILE A 186 -10.62 -10.77 -5.56
C ILE A 186 -10.97 -10.67 -4.08
N THR A 187 -11.25 -9.45 -3.59
CA THR A 187 -11.63 -9.22 -2.19
C THR A 187 -12.89 -10.01 -1.81
N ARG A 188 -13.90 -10.07 -2.69
CA ARG A 188 -15.11 -10.88 -2.45
C ARG A 188 -14.82 -12.38 -2.38
N SER A 189 -13.95 -12.88 -3.25
CA SER A 189 -13.52 -14.28 -3.23
C SER A 189 -12.82 -14.62 -1.91
N GLN A 190 -11.91 -13.75 -1.47
CA GLN A 190 -11.20 -13.91 -0.20
C GLN A 190 -12.16 -13.88 0.99
N LEU A 191 -13.15 -12.97 1.00
CA LEU A 191 -14.14 -12.91 2.06
C LEU A 191 -15.00 -14.19 2.13
N SER A 192 -15.47 -14.67 0.98
CA SER A 192 -16.23 -15.93 0.92
C SER A 192 -15.42 -17.13 1.40
N GLU A 193 -14.12 -17.15 1.14
CA GLU A 193 -13.21 -18.18 1.62
C GLU A 193 -13.02 -18.10 3.15
N ILE A 194 -12.89 -16.89 3.70
CA ILE A 194 -12.79 -16.67 5.15
C ILE A 194 -14.09 -17.13 5.86
N GLU A 195 -15.26 -16.76 5.32
CA GLU A 195 -16.55 -17.19 5.87
C GLU A 195 -16.71 -18.71 5.86
N GLN A 196 -16.27 -19.37 4.77
CA GLN A 196 -16.31 -20.82 4.66
C GLN A 196 -15.37 -21.49 5.68
N ARG A 197 -14.12 -21.01 5.80
CA ARG A 197 -13.18 -21.53 6.82
C ARG A 197 -13.68 -21.30 8.24
N HIS A 198 -14.36 -20.19 8.51
CA HIS A 198 -14.94 -19.94 9.82
C HIS A 198 -16.02 -20.98 10.17
N LYS A 199 -16.88 -21.35 9.23
CA LYS A 199 -17.86 -22.44 9.41
C LYS A 199 -17.18 -23.79 9.69
N GLU A 200 -16.09 -24.07 8.97
CA GLU A 200 -15.30 -25.29 9.20
C GLU A 200 -14.66 -25.30 10.59
N LEU A 201 -14.14 -24.17 11.07
CA LEU A 201 -13.60 -24.03 12.43
C LEU A 201 -14.67 -24.21 13.50
N LEU A 202 -15.86 -23.63 13.32
CA LEU A 202 -17.00 -23.83 14.22
C LEU A 202 -17.43 -25.31 14.29
N SER A 203 -17.46 -25.98 13.14
CA SER A 203 -17.75 -27.42 13.07
C SER A 203 -16.68 -28.23 13.81
N LEU A 204 -15.40 -27.90 13.62
CA LEU A 204 -14.30 -28.54 14.32
C LEU A 204 -14.37 -28.30 15.84
N GLU A 205 -14.69 -27.09 16.27
CA GLU A 205 -14.89 -26.75 17.68
C GLU A 205 -16.03 -27.59 18.28
N ASN A 206 -17.16 -27.74 17.58
CA ASN A 206 -18.26 -28.59 18.03
C ASN A 206 -17.81 -30.06 18.19
N ASN A 207 -17.10 -30.60 17.19
CA ASN A 207 -16.58 -31.97 17.25
C ASN A 207 -15.58 -32.17 18.41
N MET A 208 -14.74 -31.17 18.70
CA MET A 208 -13.80 -31.21 19.82
C MET A 208 -14.51 -31.17 21.17
N ASN A 209 -15.61 -30.42 21.28
CA ASN A 209 -16.45 -30.41 22.48
C ASN A 209 -17.14 -31.76 22.70
N GLU A 210 -17.72 -32.35 21.66
CA GLU A 210 -18.32 -33.70 21.73
C GLU A 210 -17.29 -34.75 22.16
N LEU A 211 -16.07 -34.68 21.62
CA LEU A 211 -14.99 -35.59 21.99
C LEU A 211 -14.56 -35.40 23.45
N ARG A 212 -14.47 -34.15 23.93
CA ARG A 212 -14.18 -33.84 25.33
C ARG A 212 -15.24 -34.44 26.25
N ASP A 213 -16.51 -34.30 25.89
CA ASP A 213 -17.61 -34.81 26.69
C ASP A 213 -17.58 -36.36 26.74
N LEU A 214 -17.27 -37.03 25.62
CA LEU A 214 -17.04 -38.47 25.60
C LEU A 214 -15.86 -38.89 26.50
N PHE A 215 -14.74 -38.16 26.48
CA PHE A 215 -13.62 -38.44 27.36
C PHE A 215 -13.98 -38.25 28.83
N MET A 216 -14.83 -37.27 29.15
CA MET A 216 -15.33 -37.05 30.50
C MET A 216 -16.19 -38.24 30.97
N ASP A 217 -17.08 -38.74 30.11
CA ASP A 217 -17.90 -39.91 30.42
C ASP A 217 -17.04 -41.17 30.64
N ILE A 218 -16.03 -41.38 29.79
CA ILE A 218 -15.07 -42.50 29.96
C ILE A 218 -14.30 -42.34 31.26
N PHE A 219 -13.84 -41.14 31.59
CA PHE A 219 -13.14 -40.87 32.84
C PHE A 219 -14.01 -41.24 34.05
N MET A 220 -15.26 -40.77 34.08
CA MET A 220 -16.21 -41.10 35.16
C MET A 220 -16.45 -42.61 35.30
N LEU A 221 -16.64 -43.33 34.19
CA LEU A 221 -16.83 -44.79 34.21
C LEU A 221 -15.61 -45.54 34.74
N VAL A 222 -14.39 -45.12 34.37
CA VAL A 222 -13.15 -45.74 34.83
C VAL A 222 -12.93 -45.50 36.33
N GLU A 223 -13.23 -44.29 36.83
CA GLU A 223 -13.18 -44.02 38.26
C GLU A 223 -14.16 -44.90 39.05
N GLU A 224 -15.40 -45.05 38.56
CA GLU A 224 -16.41 -45.91 39.21
C GLU A 224 -15.97 -47.40 39.24
N GLN A 225 -15.41 -47.90 38.14
CA GLN A 225 -14.93 -49.28 38.06
C GLN A 225 -13.71 -49.57 38.95
N GLY A 226 -12.94 -48.55 39.33
CA GLY A 226 -11.74 -48.68 40.15
C GLY A 226 -11.98 -49.45 41.46
N ALA A 227 -13.08 -49.15 42.16
CA ALA A 227 -13.42 -49.82 43.42
C ALA A 227 -13.72 -51.32 43.23
N SER A 228 -14.39 -51.69 42.13
CA SER A 228 -14.70 -53.09 41.84
C SER A 228 -13.44 -53.90 41.50
N ILE A 229 -12.49 -53.27 40.79
CA ILE A 229 -11.18 -53.89 40.51
C ILE A 229 -10.40 -54.09 41.81
N GLU A 230 -10.42 -53.11 42.70
CA GLU A 230 -9.79 -53.22 44.02
C GLU A 230 -10.39 -54.39 44.83
N HIS A 231 -11.72 -54.54 44.84
CA HIS A 231 -12.37 -55.68 45.49
C HIS A 231 -11.98 -57.04 44.90
N ILE A 232 -11.87 -57.14 43.57
CA ILE A 232 -11.40 -58.37 42.90
C ILE A 232 -9.95 -58.66 43.30
N GLN A 233 -9.09 -57.63 43.28
CA GLN A 233 -7.70 -57.77 43.69
C GLN A 233 -7.58 -58.26 45.13
N THR A 234 -8.28 -57.62 46.08
CA THR A 234 -8.29 -58.05 47.49
C THR A 234 -8.75 -59.49 47.65
N ASN A 235 -9.80 -59.92 46.93
CA ASN A 235 -10.28 -61.30 47.01
C ASN A 235 -9.28 -62.32 46.43
N VAL A 236 -8.59 -61.97 45.35
CA VAL A 236 -7.53 -62.81 44.75
C VAL A 236 -6.34 -62.93 45.72
N GLU A 237 -5.89 -61.82 46.29
CA GLU A 237 -4.81 -61.79 47.29
C GLU A 237 -5.15 -62.66 48.51
N ASN A 238 -6.35 -62.50 49.07
CA ASN A 238 -6.81 -63.33 50.19
C ASN A 238 -6.82 -64.82 49.82
N THR A 239 -7.30 -65.17 48.63
CA THR A 239 -7.32 -66.57 48.16
C THR A 239 -5.91 -67.12 48.02
N GLN A 240 -4.98 -66.32 47.47
CA GLN A 240 -3.57 -66.68 47.37
C GLN A 240 -2.95 -66.96 48.74
N ASP A 241 -3.23 -66.11 49.73
CA ASP A 241 -2.75 -66.29 51.11
C ASP A 241 -3.31 -67.58 51.74
N TYR A 242 -4.62 -67.85 51.57
CA TYR A 242 -5.23 -69.09 52.05
C TYR A 242 -4.59 -70.34 51.43
N VAL A 243 -4.34 -70.32 50.12
CA VAL A 243 -3.70 -71.45 49.42
C VAL A 243 -2.26 -71.64 49.90
N ALA A 244 -1.51 -70.56 50.10
CA ALA A 244 -0.14 -70.61 50.60
C ALA A 244 -0.08 -71.27 52.00
N VAL A 245 -0.93 -70.81 52.93
CA VAL A 245 -1.04 -71.40 54.27
C VAL A 245 -1.47 -72.86 54.22
N SER A 246 -2.45 -73.19 53.37
CA SER A 246 -2.91 -74.56 53.20
C SER A 246 -1.78 -75.46 52.69
N ASN A 247 -0.97 -75.00 51.74
CA ASN A 247 0.14 -75.76 51.20
C ASN A 247 1.22 -76.03 52.26
N GLU A 248 1.55 -75.04 53.10
CA GLU A 248 2.46 -75.25 54.23
C GLU A 248 1.93 -76.30 55.22
N LYS A 249 0.63 -76.27 55.55
CA LYS A 249 0.01 -77.30 56.38
C LYS A 249 0.11 -78.68 55.74
N PHE A 250 -0.18 -78.82 54.44
CA PHE A 250 -0.03 -80.10 53.74
C PHE A 250 1.40 -80.63 53.74
N LYS A 251 2.41 -79.76 53.56
CA LYS A 251 3.83 -80.16 53.67
C LYS A 251 4.14 -80.68 55.07
N THR A 252 3.68 -80.01 56.12
CA THR A 252 3.91 -80.48 57.50
C THR A 252 3.22 -81.82 57.77
N ALA A 253 1.97 -81.99 57.33
CA ALA A 253 1.23 -83.24 57.47
C ALA A 253 1.92 -84.39 56.73
N ALA A 254 2.31 -84.19 55.46
CA ALA A 254 3.06 -85.18 54.69
C ALA A 254 4.40 -85.56 55.37
N ARG A 255 5.06 -84.60 56.02
CA ARG A 255 6.28 -84.87 56.81
C ARG A 255 5.99 -85.70 58.06
N VAL A 256 4.88 -85.46 58.74
CA VAL A 256 4.45 -86.28 59.89
C VAL A 256 4.10 -87.69 59.43
N ASP A 257 3.34 -87.85 58.35
CA ASP A 257 2.96 -89.16 57.81
C ASP A 257 4.18 -90.00 57.42
N THR A 258 5.17 -89.39 56.76
CA THR A 258 6.43 -90.07 56.40
C THR A 258 7.27 -90.44 57.62
N LEU A 259 7.32 -89.60 58.65
CA LEU A 259 8.00 -89.94 59.92
C LEU A 259 7.30 -91.08 60.65
N GLN A 260 5.96 -91.06 60.70
CA GLN A 260 5.16 -92.12 61.32
C GLN A 260 5.31 -93.46 60.59
N ALA A 261 5.38 -93.45 59.25
CA ALA A 261 5.67 -94.63 58.45
C ALA A 261 7.05 -95.22 58.75
N LYS A 262 8.09 -94.37 58.87
CA LYS A 262 9.45 -94.82 59.26
C LYS A 262 9.49 -95.38 60.67
N LEU A 263 8.81 -94.74 61.63
CA LEU A 263 8.73 -95.22 63.01
C LEU A 263 8.08 -96.62 63.07
N SER A 264 7.00 -96.81 62.30
CA SER A 264 6.29 -98.10 62.21
C SER A 264 7.18 -99.23 61.66
N GLN A 265 8.02 -98.93 60.65
CA GLN A 265 9.01 -99.88 60.13
C GLN A 265 10.08 -100.24 61.16
N LEU A 266 10.61 -99.24 61.89
CA LEU A 266 11.60 -99.47 62.95
C LEU A 266 11.04 -100.32 64.09
N THR A 267 9.77 -100.10 64.48
CA THR A 267 9.11 -100.94 65.50
C THR A 267 8.89 -102.37 65.04
N MET A 268 8.66 -102.61 63.74
CA MET A 268 8.55 -103.97 63.19
C MET A 268 9.91 -104.69 63.07
N GLN A 269 11.03 -103.97 63.00
CA GLN A 269 12.37 -104.58 62.99
C GLN A 269 12.87 -104.99 64.39
N HIS A 270 12.20 -104.55 65.46
CA HIS A 270 12.57 -104.84 66.85
C HIS A 270 11.65 -105.85 67.55
N VAL A 271 10.74 -106.50 66.81
CA VAL A 271 9.92 -107.65 67.25
C VAL A 271 10.39 -108.89 66.51
#